data_AF-A0AAW2JV20-F1
#
_entry.id   AF-A0AAW2JV20-F1
#
_cell.length_a   1.000
_cell.length_b   1.000
_cell.length_c   1.000
_cell.angle_alpha   90.00
_cell.angle_beta   90.00
_cell.angle_gamma   90.00
#
_symmetry.space_group_name_H-M   'P 1'
#
loop_
_entity.id
_entity.type
_entity.pdbx_description
1 polymer ?
#
loop_
_entity_poly.entity_id
_entity_poly.type
_entity_poly.pdbx_seq_one_letter_code
_entity_poly.pdbx_strand_id
1 'polypeptide(L)'
;MPRGAKAGGDGVGVMHLINHGIPEELVDRVKAAGREFFELPVEEKEKYANDQAAGNVQGYGSKLANNASGQLEWEDYFFHCVFPEERGTCPFGPRIRLIICES
;
A
#
# COMPACT_ATOMS: atom_id res chain seq x y z
N MET A 1 -25.86 -1.28 -12.59
CA MET A 1 -25.31 0.08 -12.32
C MET A 1 -24.19 0.33 -13.32
N PRO A 2 -24.15 1.48 -14.03
CA PRO A 2 -23.07 1.77 -14.96
C PRO A 2 -21.75 1.96 -14.20
N ARG A 3 -20.70 1.26 -14.66
CA ARG A 3 -19.32 1.42 -14.17
C ARG A 3 -18.76 2.73 -14.75
N GLY A 4 -18.23 3.59 -13.89
CA GLY A 4 -17.72 4.89 -14.30
C GLY A 4 -16.44 5.21 -13.57
N ALA A 5 -15.53 5.89 -14.26
CA ALA A 5 -14.35 6.44 -13.65
C ALA A 5 -14.41 7.97 -13.78
N LYS A 6 -14.22 8.67 -12.67
CA LYS A 6 -14.17 10.13 -12.68
C LYS A 6 -12.71 10.54 -12.85
N ALA A 7 -12.39 11.17 -13.97
CA ALA A 7 -11.09 11.80 -14.15
C ALA A 7 -10.99 13.02 -13.20
N GLY A 8 -9.86 13.15 -12.51
CA GLY A 8 -9.43 14.45 -11.97
C GLY A 8 -9.05 15.37 -13.13
N GLY A 9 -9.26 16.68 -12.99
CA GLY A 9 -9.07 17.66 -14.07
C GLY A 9 -7.73 17.58 -14.81
N ASP A 10 -7.80 17.95 -16.10
CA ASP A 10 -6.72 18.48 -16.95
C ASP A 10 -5.26 18.15 -16.56
N GLY A 11 -4.86 16.89 -16.76
CA GLY A 11 -3.45 16.50 -16.87
C GLY A 11 -2.89 15.60 -15.75
N VAL A 12 -3.71 15.17 -14.78
CA VAL A 12 -3.24 14.28 -13.70
C VAL A 12 -3.44 12.80 -14.03
N GLY A 13 -2.39 11.99 -13.85
CA GLY A 13 -2.39 10.54 -14.00
C GLY A 13 -3.13 9.79 -12.89
N VAL A 14 -4.22 10.36 -12.36
CA VAL A 14 -4.99 9.83 -11.22
C VAL A 14 -6.47 9.74 -11.61
N MET A 15 -7.11 8.64 -11.23
CA MET A 15 -8.50 8.36 -11.54
C MET A 15 -9.20 7.73 -10.34
N HIS A 16 -10.41 8.19 -10.03
CA HIS A 16 -11.25 7.59 -9.01
C HIS A 16 -12.26 6.64 -9.67
N LEU A 17 -12.15 5.34 -9.36
CA LEU A 17 -13.15 4.36 -9.77
C LEU A 17 -14.30 4.31 -8.76
N ILE A 18 -15.51 4.50 -9.25
CA ILE A 18 -16.74 4.28 -8.47
C ILE A 18 -17.51 3.10 -9.09
N ASN A 19 -18.35 2.45 -8.29
CA ASN A 19 -19.09 1.25 -8.71
C ASN A 19 -18.17 0.15 -9.28
N HIS A 20 -16.99 -0.03 -8.67
CA HIS A 20 -15.97 -0.99 -9.10
C HIS A 20 -16.39 -2.46 -8.91
N GLY A 21 -17.49 -2.73 -8.19
CA GLY A 21 -18.02 -4.08 -7.97
C GLY A 21 -17.25 -4.89 -6.92
N ILE A 22 -16.35 -4.25 -6.18
CA ILE A 22 -15.69 -4.85 -5.01
C ILE A 22 -16.62 -4.61 -3.81
N PRO A 23 -16.99 -5.65 -3.03
CA PRO A 23 -17.84 -5.48 -1.86
C PRO A 23 -17.24 -4.49 -0.86
N GLU A 24 -18.07 -3.58 -0.33
CA GLU A 24 -17.64 -2.58 0.66
C GLU A 24 -17.07 -3.24 1.92
N GLU A 25 -17.69 -4.33 2.39
CA GLU A 25 -17.20 -5.12 3.52
C GLU A 25 -15.78 -5.64 3.31
N LEU A 26 -15.39 -6.01 2.08
CA LEU A 26 -14.02 -6.44 1.80
C LEU A 26 -13.04 -5.27 1.93
N VAL A 27 -13.42 -4.09 1.42
CA VAL A 27 -12.62 -2.88 1.54
C VAL A 27 -12.44 -2.49 3.01
N ASP A 28 -13.52 -2.57 3.80
CA ASP A 28 -13.49 -2.24 5.23
C ASP A 28 -12.64 -3.20 6.05
N ARG A 29 -12.67 -4.51 5.72
CA ARG A 29 -11.78 -5.49 6.36
C ARG A 29 -10.31 -5.22 6.06
N VAL A 30 -9.96 -4.84 4.83
CA VAL A 30 -8.56 -4.47 4.50
C VAL A 30 -8.14 -3.23 5.26
N LYS A 31 -9.01 -2.21 5.37
CA LYS A 31 -8.73 -1.02 6.20
C LYS A 31 -8.58 -1.37 7.68
N ALA A 32 -9.43 -2.25 8.20
CA ALA A 32 -9.37 -2.68 9.61
C ALA A 32 -8.06 -3.42 9.90
N ALA A 33 -7.69 -4.40 9.07
CA ALA A 33 -6.43 -5.12 9.21
C ALA A 33 -5.20 -4.20 9.15
N GLY A 34 -5.24 -3.18 8.30
CA GLY A 34 -4.22 -2.15 8.24
C GLY A 34 -4.10 -1.38 9.56
N ARG A 35 -5.21 -0.84 10.08
CA ARG A 35 -5.22 -0.13 11.37
C ARG A 35 -4.72 -1.00 12.51
N GLU A 36 -5.25 -2.22 12.63
CA GLU A 36 -4.86 -3.17 13.67
C GLU A 36 -3.35 -3.46 13.64
N PHE A 37 -2.74 -3.56 12.46
CA PHE A 37 -1.29 -3.75 12.34
C PHE A 37 -0.50 -2.53 12.81
N PHE A 38 -0.91 -1.31 12.41
CA PHE A 38 -0.18 -0.09 12.76
C PHE A 38 -0.35 0.34 14.21
N GLU A 39 -1.43 -0.09 14.88
CA GLU A 39 -1.66 0.05 16.32
C GLU A 39 -0.75 -0.87 17.18
N LEU A 40 -0.08 -1.85 16.58
CA LEU A 40 0.88 -2.70 17.30
C LEU A 40 2.12 -1.90 17.75
N PRO A 41 2.76 -2.30 18.86
CA PRO A 41 4.07 -1.77 19.26
C PRO A 41 5.09 -1.91 18.13
N VAL A 42 6.04 -0.96 18.08
CA VAL A 42 7.07 -0.93 17.02
C VAL A 42 7.87 -2.23 16.97
N GLU A 43 8.15 -2.85 18.12
CA GLU A 43 8.88 -4.10 18.23
C GLU A 43 8.15 -5.28 17.58
N GLU A 44 6.81 -5.25 17.56
CA GLU A 44 5.99 -6.24 16.87
C GLU A 44 5.95 -5.97 15.35
N LYS A 45 5.90 -4.69 14.95
CA LYS A 45 5.95 -4.28 13.53
C LYS A 45 7.29 -4.63 12.88
N GLU A 46 8.40 -4.42 13.59
CA GLU A 46 9.76 -4.69 13.13
C GLU A 46 10.06 -6.17 12.88
N LYS A 47 9.29 -7.10 13.46
CA LYS A 47 9.37 -8.54 13.11
C LYS A 47 9.07 -8.80 11.63
N TYR A 48 8.36 -7.87 11.00
CA TYR A 48 8.01 -7.91 9.59
C TYR A 48 8.83 -6.91 8.77
N ALA A 49 9.92 -6.35 9.31
CA ALA A 49 10.72 -5.35 8.62
C ALA A 49 11.21 -5.85 7.26
N ASN A 50 11.11 -4.99 6.26
CA ASN A 50 11.74 -5.20 4.98
C ASN A 50 13.25 -4.95 5.06
N ASP A 51 14.00 -5.51 4.11
CA ASP A 51 15.43 -5.27 3.95
C ASP A 51 15.67 -4.81 2.51
N GLN A 52 15.48 -3.51 2.29
CA GLN A 52 15.68 -2.92 0.97
C GLN A 52 17.13 -3.04 0.48
N ALA A 53 18.10 -3.05 1.39
CA ALA A 53 19.52 -3.18 1.04
C ALA A 53 19.85 -4.58 0.50
N ALA A 54 19.22 -5.62 1.05
CA ALA A 54 19.29 -6.98 0.53
C ALA A 54 18.31 -7.26 -0.63
N GLY A 55 17.55 -6.25 -1.08
CA GLY A 55 16.54 -6.40 -2.13
C GLY A 55 15.23 -7.06 -1.69
N ASN A 56 15.04 -7.31 -0.39
CA ASN A 56 13.78 -7.74 0.17
C ASN A 56 12.88 -6.54 0.46
N VAL A 57 12.12 -6.11 -0.55
CA VAL A 57 11.21 -4.96 -0.43
C VAL A 57 9.89 -5.27 0.29
N GLN A 58 9.61 -6.54 0.60
CA GLN A 58 8.36 -6.94 1.25
C GLN A 58 8.47 -6.79 2.76
N GLY A 59 7.41 -6.27 3.38
CA GLY A 59 7.31 -6.08 4.82
C GLY A 59 7.08 -4.62 5.23
N TYR A 60 7.15 -4.41 6.54
CA TYR A 60 7.09 -3.12 7.19
C TYR A 60 8.34 -2.29 6.90
N GLY A 61 8.16 -0.99 6.71
CA GLY A 61 9.25 -0.04 6.67
C GLY A 61 8.82 1.33 7.16
N SER A 62 9.80 2.12 7.54
CA SER A 62 9.62 3.47 8.06
C SER A 62 10.65 4.37 7.40
N LYS A 63 10.21 5.44 6.73
CA LYS A 63 11.12 6.30 5.95
C LYS A 63 10.63 7.75 5.91
N LEU A 64 11.56 8.64 5.58
CA LEU A 64 11.25 10.01 5.22
C LEU A 64 10.84 10.06 3.74
N ALA A 65 9.61 10.50 3.45
CA ALA A 65 9.05 10.60 2.12
C ALA A 65 8.62 12.04 1.80
N ASN A 66 8.62 12.42 0.52
CA ASN A 66 8.04 13.69 0.10
C ASN A 66 6.53 13.54 -0.05
N ASN A 67 5.79 14.46 0.56
CA ASN A 67 4.36 14.58 0.34
C ASN A 67 4.04 15.37 -0.93
N ALA A 68 2.74 15.54 -1.24
CA ALA A 68 2.29 16.25 -2.44
C ALA A 68 2.77 17.72 -2.52
N SER A 69 3.13 18.33 -1.39
CA SER A 69 3.68 19.69 -1.32
C SER A 69 5.21 19.72 -1.37
N GLY A 70 5.87 18.58 -1.55
CA GLY A 70 7.33 18.44 -1.54
C GLY A 70 7.95 18.49 -0.14
N GLN A 71 7.16 18.51 0.93
CA GLN A 71 7.67 18.49 2.29
C GLN A 71 8.01 17.06 2.72
N LEU A 72 9.02 16.92 3.56
CA LEU A 72 9.43 15.64 4.12
C LEU A 72 8.54 15.26 5.30
N GLU A 73 7.89 14.11 5.21
CA GLU A 73 7.10 13.52 6.27
C GLU A 73 7.59 12.11 6.58
N TRP A 74 7.39 11.69 7.83
CA TRP A 74 7.72 10.34 8.24
C TRP A 74 6.55 9.43 7.87
N GLU A 75 6.82 8.41 7.07
CA GLU A 75 5.82 7.48 6.55
C GLU A 75 6.15 6.06 7.00
N ASP A 76 5.22 5.47 7.76
CA ASP A 76 5.19 4.06 8.07
C ASP A 76 4.34 3.33 7.02
N TYR A 77 4.89 2.26 6.44
CA TYR A 77 4.22 1.50 5.38
C TYR A 77 4.44 0.00 5.53
N PHE A 78 3.51 -0.77 4.97
CA PHE A 78 3.65 -2.22 4.78
C PHE A 78 3.49 -2.54 3.30
N PHE A 79 4.50 -3.18 2.71
CA PHE A 79 4.52 -3.53 1.28
C PHE A 79 4.43 -5.04 1.08
N HIS A 80 3.47 -5.50 0.28
CA HIS A 80 3.30 -6.92 -0.01
C HIS A 80 3.00 -7.18 -1.49
N CYS A 81 3.70 -8.15 -2.09
CA CYS A 81 3.46 -8.58 -3.46
C CYS A 81 2.47 -9.75 -3.43
N VAL A 82 1.19 -9.49 -3.76
CA VAL A 82 0.08 -10.44 -3.60
C VAL A 82 -0.14 -11.34 -4.82
N PHE A 83 0.39 -10.97 -5.99
CA PHE A 83 0.25 -11.78 -7.19
C PHE A 83 1.43 -11.61 -8.18
N PRO A 84 1.94 -12.71 -8.80
CA PRO A 84 1.61 -14.10 -8.50
C PRO A 84 2.05 -14.49 -7.08
N GLU A 85 1.41 -15.52 -6.52
CA GLU A 85 1.61 -16.00 -5.13
C GLU A 85 2.98 -16.69 -4.91
N GLU A 86 3.84 -16.68 -5.93
CA GLU A 86 5.18 -17.25 -5.84
C GLU A 86 5.97 -16.57 -4.72
N ARG A 87 6.30 -17.35 -3.68
CA ARG A 87 6.86 -16.90 -2.39
C ARG A 87 8.30 -16.37 -2.45
N GLY A 88 8.81 -16.02 -3.64
CA GLY A 88 10.23 -15.76 -3.87
C GLY A 88 10.49 -14.37 -4.42
N THR A 89 10.95 -13.45 -3.54
CA THR A 89 11.44 -12.08 -3.85
C THR A 89 10.44 -11.21 -4.66
N CYS A 90 10.56 -9.89 -4.58
CA CYS A 90 9.75 -9.02 -5.45
C CYS A 90 10.60 -8.41 -6.60
N PRO A 91 11.07 -9.17 -7.61
CA PRO A 91 11.79 -8.63 -8.79
C PRO A 91 10.89 -7.79 -9.70
N PHE A 92 11.42 -6.77 -10.37
CA PHE A 92 10.75 -5.66 -11.09
C PHE A 92 9.68 -5.94 -12.19
N GLY A 93 8.98 -7.08 -12.19
CA GLY A 93 7.88 -7.42 -13.12
C GLY A 93 6.47 -6.93 -12.72
N PRO A 94 5.44 -7.19 -13.56
CA PRO A 94 4.06 -6.76 -13.34
C PRO A 94 3.39 -7.61 -12.25
N ARG A 95 3.55 -7.18 -11.00
CA ARG A 95 2.90 -7.79 -9.84
C ARG A 95 1.83 -6.88 -9.26
N ILE A 96 0.76 -7.48 -8.76
CA ILE A 96 -0.21 -6.78 -7.93
C ILE A 96 0.46 -6.54 -6.57
N ARG A 97 0.51 -5.27 -6.18
CA ARG A 97 1.15 -4.82 -4.93
C ARG A 97 0.06 -4.28 -4.02
N LEU A 98 0.09 -4.69 -2.76
CA LEU A 98 -0.68 -4.08 -1.68
C LEU A 98 0.28 -3.20 -0.88
N ILE A 99 -0.10 -1.94 -0.74
CA ILE A 99 0.60 -0.97 0.11
C ILE A 99 -0.44 -0.44 1.09
N ILE A 100 -0.12 -0.55 2.38
CA ILE A 100 -0.90 0.07 3.44
C ILE A 100 0.05 1.06 4.11
N CYS A 101 -0.33 2.33 4.14
CA CYS A 101 0.39 3.38 4.84
C CYS A 101 -0.46 3.90 6.00
N GLU A 102 0.20 4.26 7.09
CA GLU A 102 -0.38 5.09 8.13
C GLU A 102 -0.18 6.56 7.74
N SER A 103 -1.23 7.37 7.85
CA SER A 103 -1.25 8.81 7.51
C SER A 103 -1.49 9.66 8.73
#